data_AF-A0A3A6QE31-F1
#
_entry.id   AF-A0A3A6QE31-F1
#
_cell.length_a   1.000
_cell.length_b   1.000
_cell.length_c   1.000
_cell.angle_alpha   90.00
_cell.angle_beta   90.00
_cell.angle_gamma   90.00
#
_symmetry.space_group_name_H-M   'P 1'
#
loop_
_entity.id
_entity.type
_entity.pdbx_description
1 polymer ?
#
loop_
_entity_poly.entity_id
_entity_poly.type
_entity_poly.pdbx_seq_one_letter_code
_entity_poly.pdbx_strand_id
1 'polypeptide(L)'
;MDRAELIDAVSEDLFAYVMHGEISEQHVTTQLKPTGLDERFESFDSLVDLHFLLRPAVVDFVEQLPARLRSIKTQTKNVQQTTRGQISGRIDWTSTMKQRSSQAPSDTSLFVCDNRHESYDIDENIVLKRLLSIIYTTLEECETYLKQEYEWVTDRWQENLELVEQMRELFERNVHIKRIRDPETYEPTDRMIQTAAMSRSDVYREAASLLQDHRRARESNPDALRELLEETLITPDDEETLFELYVLFQYVESIEEYQQSETSVKTIESGKQEVARIKSEDQSITSG
;
A
#
# COMPACT_ATOMS: atom_id res chain seq x y z
N MET A 1 -0.77 22.96 -23.86
CA MET A 1 -1.19 21.58 -23.59
C MET A 1 -2.50 21.63 -22.85
N ASP A 2 -3.36 20.66 -23.09
CA ASP A 2 -4.49 20.44 -22.19
C ASP A 2 -4.06 19.63 -20.95
N ARG A 3 -4.95 19.50 -19.96
CA ARG A 3 -4.66 18.80 -18.70
C ARG A 3 -4.30 17.32 -18.93
N ALA A 4 -4.92 16.66 -19.90
CA ALA A 4 -4.65 15.26 -20.18
C ALA A 4 -3.24 15.09 -20.75
N GLU A 5 -2.84 15.97 -21.68
CA GLU A 5 -1.47 16.03 -22.20
C GLU A 5 -0.44 16.31 -21.10
N LEU A 6 -0.77 17.14 -20.11
CA LEU A 6 0.13 17.41 -18.98
C LEU A 6 0.32 16.20 -18.07
N ILE A 7 -0.78 15.51 -17.71
CA ILE A 7 -0.69 14.29 -16.89
C ILE A 7 0.08 13.20 -17.63
N ASP A 8 -0.15 13.08 -18.94
CA ASP A 8 0.54 12.11 -19.79
C ASP A 8 2.06 12.34 -19.75
N ALA A 9 2.50 13.56 -20.06
CA ALA A 9 3.91 13.93 -20.07
C ALA A 9 4.57 13.80 -18.69
N VAL A 10 3.91 14.31 -17.64
CA VAL A 10 4.42 14.20 -16.25
C VAL A 10 4.55 12.74 -15.84
N SER A 11 3.60 11.87 -16.18
CA SER A 11 3.65 10.45 -15.80
C SER A 11 4.78 9.69 -16.50
N GLU A 12 5.02 9.98 -17.79
CA GLU A 12 6.12 9.39 -18.56
C GLU A 12 7.50 9.85 -18.05
N ASP A 13 7.65 11.15 -17.79
CA ASP A 13 8.90 11.73 -17.30
C ASP A 13 9.20 11.31 -15.85
N LEU A 14 8.17 11.26 -15.00
CA LEU A 14 8.25 10.73 -13.64
C LEU A 14 8.83 9.31 -13.62
N PHE A 15 8.37 8.47 -14.54
CA PHE A 15 8.90 7.12 -14.70
C PHE A 15 10.36 7.13 -15.13
N ALA A 16 10.70 7.87 -16.19
CA ALA A 16 12.06 7.94 -16.72
C ALA A 16 13.05 8.42 -15.64
N TYR A 17 12.76 9.54 -15.01
CA TYR A 17 13.70 10.21 -14.14
C TYR A 17 13.83 9.60 -12.73
N VAL A 18 12.74 9.06 -12.17
CA VAL A 18 12.79 8.34 -10.88
C VAL A 18 13.45 6.97 -11.04
N MET A 19 13.13 6.23 -12.10
CA MET A 19 13.68 4.88 -12.30
C MET A 19 15.12 4.87 -12.81
N HIS A 20 15.56 5.93 -13.50
CA HIS A 20 16.96 6.08 -13.91
C HIS A 20 17.85 6.76 -12.85
N GLY A 21 17.26 7.27 -11.76
CA GLY A 21 17.99 7.93 -10.67
C GLY A 21 18.64 9.26 -11.07
N GLU A 22 18.12 9.86 -12.14
CA GLU A 22 18.64 11.08 -12.76
C GLU A 22 18.11 12.33 -12.05
N ILE A 23 16.93 12.26 -11.44
CA ILE A 23 16.36 13.31 -10.58
C ILE A 23 16.22 12.80 -9.14
N SER A 24 16.38 13.71 -8.18
CA SER A 24 16.09 13.42 -6.77
C SER A 24 14.63 13.02 -6.58
N GLU A 25 14.38 11.80 -6.07
CA GLU A 25 13.05 11.37 -5.59
C GLU A 25 12.42 12.43 -4.68
N GLN A 26 13.22 13.09 -3.84
CA GLN A 26 12.77 14.14 -2.92
C GLN A 26 12.21 15.38 -3.64
N HIS A 27 12.76 15.75 -4.80
CA HIS A 27 12.32 16.93 -5.53
C HIS A 27 11.00 16.69 -6.28
N VAL A 28 10.92 15.54 -6.96
CA VAL A 28 9.68 15.03 -7.55
C VAL A 28 8.57 14.94 -6.51
N THR A 29 8.91 14.38 -5.35
CA THR A 29 7.96 14.24 -4.24
C THR A 29 7.51 15.61 -3.71
N THR A 30 8.38 16.63 -3.73
CA THR A 30 8.03 18.00 -3.29
C THR A 30 7.02 18.67 -4.21
N GLN A 31 7.10 18.44 -5.52
CA GLN A 31 6.16 19.06 -6.46
C GLN A 31 4.85 18.28 -6.57
N LEU A 32 4.88 16.94 -6.61
CA LEU A 32 3.64 16.15 -6.62
C LEU A 32 2.90 16.19 -5.28
N LYS A 33 3.55 16.60 -4.19
CA LYS A 33 2.90 16.91 -2.92
C LYS A 33 1.92 18.07 -3.14
N PRO A 34 0.63 17.89 -2.83
CA PRO A 34 -0.27 19.02 -2.67
C PRO A 34 0.28 20.11 -1.73
N THR A 35 -0.04 21.38 -2.01
CA THR A 35 0.52 22.52 -1.28
C THR A 35 0.21 22.41 0.22
N GLY A 36 1.26 22.40 1.05
CA GLY A 36 1.15 22.34 2.52
C GLY A 36 1.63 21.04 3.18
N LEU A 37 2.03 20.02 2.42
CA LEU A 37 2.65 18.81 2.96
C LEU A 37 4.10 19.04 3.44
N ASP A 38 4.45 18.46 4.59
CA ASP A 38 5.75 18.58 5.30
C ASP A 38 6.86 17.73 4.63
N GLU A 39 8.10 17.88 5.07
CA GLU A 39 9.33 17.28 4.51
C GLU A 39 9.32 15.74 4.53
N ARG A 40 8.46 15.09 5.34
CA ARG A 40 8.47 13.64 5.63
C ARG A 40 8.05 12.69 4.51
N PHE A 41 7.34 13.13 3.46
CA PHE A 41 7.31 12.30 2.23
C PHE A 41 8.61 12.60 1.48
N GLU A 42 9.63 11.84 1.82
CA GLU A 42 10.95 11.93 1.20
C GLU A 42 11.13 10.92 0.07
N SER A 43 10.20 9.97 -0.06
CA SER A 43 10.23 8.89 -1.05
C SER A 43 9.04 8.92 -1.99
N PHE A 44 9.31 8.56 -3.24
CA PHE A 44 8.31 8.39 -4.28
C PHE A 44 7.20 7.39 -3.89
N ASP A 45 7.59 6.30 -3.24
CA ASP A 45 6.67 5.28 -2.73
C ASP A 45 5.61 5.85 -1.78
N SER A 46 6.01 6.73 -0.86
CA SER A 46 5.08 7.33 0.11
C SER A 46 4.05 8.23 -0.57
N LEU A 47 4.45 8.89 -1.66
CA LEU A 47 3.56 9.72 -2.45
C LEU A 47 2.58 8.86 -3.26
N VAL A 48 3.04 7.78 -3.89
CA VAL A 48 2.17 6.80 -4.55
C VAL A 48 1.16 6.22 -3.55
N ASP A 49 1.60 5.88 -2.34
CA ASP A 49 0.74 5.39 -1.26
C ASP A 49 -0.33 6.44 -0.88
N LEU A 50 0.02 7.73 -0.83
CA LEU A 50 -0.93 8.83 -0.60
C LEU A 50 -1.96 8.95 -1.73
N HIS A 51 -1.52 9.05 -2.99
CA HIS A 51 -2.47 9.14 -4.11
C HIS A 51 -3.35 7.88 -4.19
N PHE A 52 -2.79 6.71 -3.89
CA PHE A 52 -3.57 5.47 -3.82
C PHE A 52 -4.71 5.58 -2.81
N LEU A 53 -4.45 6.11 -1.62
CA LEU A 53 -5.46 6.33 -0.58
C LEU A 53 -6.58 7.29 -1.05
N LEU A 54 -6.25 8.29 -1.87
CA LEU A 54 -7.20 9.30 -2.37
C LEU A 54 -8.08 8.83 -3.53
N ARG A 55 -7.82 7.64 -4.07
CA ARG A 55 -8.64 7.07 -5.16
C ARG A 55 -10.09 6.88 -4.70
N PRO A 56 -11.09 7.28 -5.51
CA PRO A 56 -12.50 7.06 -5.18
C PRO A 56 -12.82 5.60 -4.85
N ALA A 57 -12.22 4.65 -5.59
CA ALA A 57 -12.42 3.22 -5.37
C ALA A 57 -11.91 2.74 -3.99
N VAL A 58 -10.86 3.38 -3.44
CA VAL A 58 -10.35 3.07 -2.10
C VAL A 58 -11.27 3.64 -1.02
N VAL A 59 -11.75 4.87 -1.21
CA VAL A 59 -12.74 5.50 -0.31
C VAL A 59 -14.01 4.65 -0.24
N ASP A 60 -14.61 4.32 -1.39
CA ASP A 60 -15.82 3.52 -1.50
C ASP A 60 -15.65 2.14 -0.84
N PHE A 61 -14.47 1.53 -0.99
CA PHE A 61 -14.15 0.24 -0.39
C PHE A 61 -14.14 0.32 1.14
N VAL A 62 -13.51 1.37 1.69
CA VAL A 62 -13.39 1.61 3.12
C VAL A 62 -14.77 1.87 3.74
N GLU A 63 -15.58 2.73 3.14
CA GLU A 63 -16.94 3.04 3.64
C GLU A 63 -17.83 1.80 3.77
N GLN A 64 -17.69 0.84 2.85
CA GLN A 64 -18.48 -0.38 2.83
C GLN A 64 -17.91 -1.49 3.73
N LEU A 65 -16.68 -1.32 4.22
CA LEU A 65 -15.92 -2.32 4.96
C LEU A 65 -16.61 -2.78 6.27
N PRO A 66 -17.19 -1.91 7.12
CA PRO A 66 -17.85 -2.34 8.36
C PRO A 66 -18.94 -3.39 8.13
N ALA A 67 -19.73 -3.24 7.07
CA ALA A 67 -20.79 -4.17 6.72
C ALA A 67 -20.23 -5.48 6.17
N ARG A 68 -19.23 -5.39 5.27
CA ARG A 68 -18.62 -6.54 4.58
C ARG A 68 -17.80 -7.44 5.51
N LEU A 69 -17.15 -6.87 6.53
CA LEU A 69 -16.30 -7.62 7.47
C LEU A 69 -17.06 -8.61 8.36
N ARG A 70 -18.37 -8.43 8.55
CA ARG A 70 -19.20 -9.38 9.32
C ARG A 70 -19.35 -10.73 8.65
N SER A 71 -19.13 -10.78 7.34
CA SER A 71 -19.31 -11.96 6.50
C SER A 71 -18.00 -12.50 5.91
N ILE A 72 -16.85 -12.18 6.52
CA ILE A 72 -15.59 -12.74 6.01
C ILE A 72 -15.61 -14.27 6.12
N LYS A 73 -15.10 -14.91 5.07
CA LYS A 73 -14.99 -16.35 4.95
C LYS A 73 -14.10 -16.89 6.07
N THR A 74 -14.52 -18.02 6.61
CA THR A 74 -13.70 -18.91 7.42
C THR A 74 -13.58 -20.24 6.71
N GLN A 75 -12.42 -20.89 6.83
CA GLN A 75 -12.25 -22.26 6.40
C GLN A 75 -12.12 -23.15 7.61
N THR A 76 -12.86 -24.25 7.60
CA THR A 76 -12.76 -25.20 8.68
C THR A 76 -11.52 -26.10 8.53
N LYS A 77 -10.61 -26.05 9.51
CA LYS A 77 -9.44 -26.93 9.61
C LYS A 77 -9.61 -27.87 10.80
N ASN A 78 -9.16 -29.12 10.65
CA ASN A 78 -9.06 -30.06 11.77
C ASN A 78 -7.72 -29.83 12.46
N VAL A 79 -7.75 -29.47 13.74
CA VAL A 79 -6.57 -29.28 14.58
C VAL A 79 -6.55 -30.37 15.62
N GLN A 80 -5.42 -31.05 15.75
CA GLN A 80 -5.22 -32.03 16.82
C GLN A 80 -4.80 -31.30 18.09
N GLN A 81 -5.57 -31.47 19.15
CA GLN A 81 -5.29 -30.89 20.45
C GLN A 81 -5.04 -32.01 21.46
N THR A 82 -3.92 -31.95 22.17
CA THR A 82 -3.65 -32.86 23.28
C THR A 82 -4.24 -32.27 24.55
N THR A 83 -5.11 -33.00 25.21
CA THR A 83 -5.78 -32.62 26.46
C THR A 83 -5.51 -33.65 27.55
N ARG A 84 -5.60 -33.23 28.83
CA ARG A 84 -5.53 -34.14 29.98
C ARG A 84 -6.80 -34.04 30.80
N GLY A 85 -7.42 -35.18 31.09
CA GLY A 85 -8.63 -35.27 31.93
C GLY A 85 -9.93 -34.73 31.31
N GLN A 86 -9.86 -34.02 30.18
CA GLN A 86 -11.01 -33.50 29.46
C GLN A 86 -10.94 -33.92 27.98
N ILE A 87 -12.07 -34.38 27.44
CA ILE A 87 -12.21 -34.69 26.02
C ILE A 87 -12.97 -33.53 25.38
N SER A 88 -12.40 -32.94 24.33
CA SER A 88 -13.05 -31.92 23.52
C SER A 88 -12.88 -32.33 22.06
N GLY A 89 -13.98 -32.68 21.39
CA GLY A 89 -13.95 -33.20 20.02
C GLY A 89 -13.83 -34.73 19.92
N ARG A 90 -13.47 -35.21 18.73
CA ARG A 90 -13.35 -36.65 18.45
C ARG A 90 -11.95 -37.13 18.83
N ILE A 91 -11.85 -38.19 19.63
CA ILE A 91 -10.54 -38.75 20.02
C ILE A 91 -9.88 -39.44 18.80
N ASP A 92 -8.65 -39.05 18.49
CA ASP A 92 -7.74 -39.82 17.64
C ASP A 92 -6.99 -40.82 18.52
N TRP A 93 -7.51 -42.04 18.59
CA TRP A 93 -6.91 -43.10 19.39
C TRP A 93 -5.51 -43.48 18.91
N THR A 94 -5.23 -43.44 17.60
CA THR A 94 -3.91 -43.79 17.07
C THR A 94 -2.87 -42.80 17.54
N SER A 95 -3.17 -41.50 17.45
CA SER A 95 -2.26 -40.44 17.92
C SER A 95 -2.18 -40.40 19.44
N THR A 96 -3.29 -40.64 20.15
CA THR A 96 -3.31 -40.74 21.62
C THR A 96 -2.38 -41.84 22.14
N MET A 97 -2.45 -43.05 21.55
CA MET A 97 -1.60 -44.16 21.95
C MET A 97 -0.11 -43.87 21.70
N LYS A 98 0.21 -43.24 20.55
CA LYS A 98 1.58 -42.80 20.25
C LYS A 98 2.07 -41.78 21.29
N GLN A 99 1.30 -40.72 21.55
CA GLN A 99 1.66 -39.65 22.48
C GLN A 99 1.88 -40.17 23.91
N ARG A 100 1.00 -41.07 24.38
CA ARG A 100 1.16 -41.73 25.68
C ARG A 100 2.45 -42.54 25.72
N SER A 101 2.69 -43.38 24.71
CA SER A 101 3.87 -44.25 24.67
C SER A 101 5.19 -43.47 24.64
N SER A 102 5.21 -42.27 24.04
CA SER A 102 6.43 -41.48 23.87
C SER A 102 6.70 -40.48 24.99
N GLN A 103 5.65 -39.84 25.54
CA GLN A 103 5.82 -38.72 26.48
C GLN A 103 5.22 -38.95 27.86
N ALA A 104 4.22 -39.82 28.01
CA ALA A 104 3.58 -40.07 29.30
C ALA A 104 2.97 -41.49 29.39
N PRO A 105 3.81 -42.55 29.49
CA PRO A 105 3.34 -43.94 29.35
C PRO A 105 2.36 -44.39 30.43
N SER A 106 2.43 -43.76 31.61
CA SER A 106 1.55 -44.03 32.76
C SER A 106 0.34 -43.11 32.83
N ASP A 107 0.24 -42.08 31.97
CA ASP A 107 -0.87 -41.13 32.01
C ASP A 107 -2.03 -41.59 31.12
N THR A 108 -3.02 -42.21 31.75
CA THR A 108 -4.26 -42.66 31.09
C THR A 108 -5.27 -41.53 30.86
N SER A 109 -5.01 -40.32 31.38
CA SER A 109 -5.87 -39.15 31.21
C SER A 109 -5.51 -38.31 29.98
N LEU A 110 -4.41 -38.61 29.29
CA LEU A 110 -3.95 -37.87 28.11
C LEU A 110 -4.70 -38.31 26.85
N PHE A 111 -5.37 -37.41 26.15
CA PHE A 111 -6.07 -37.69 24.90
C PHE A 111 -5.61 -36.74 23.80
N VAL A 112 -5.46 -37.24 22.58
CA VAL A 112 -5.31 -36.42 21.38
C VAL A 112 -6.66 -36.39 20.69
N CYS A 113 -7.25 -35.21 20.59
CA CYS A 113 -8.58 -35.01 20.02
C CYS A 113 -8.50 -34.17 18.74
N ASP A 114 -9.23 -34.59 17.71
CA ASP A 114 -9.52 -33.80 16.52
C ASP A 114 -10.60 -32.78 16.88
N ASN A 115 -10.22 -31.49 16.86
CA ASN A 115 -11.15 -30.38 16.99
C ASN A 115 -11.30 -29.65 15.65
N ARG A 116 -12.54 -29.30 15.35
CA ARG A 116 -12.90 -28.56 14.15
C ARG A 116 -12.78 -27.06 14.45
N HIS A 117 -11.74 -26.42 13.94
CA HIS A 117 -11.50 -24.98 14.14
C HIS A 117 -11.80 -24.20 12.87
N GLU A 118 -12.49 -23.08 13.01
CA GLU A 118 -12.60 -22.08 11.96
C GLU A 118 -11.28 -21.31 11.88
N SER A 119 -10.56 -21.49 10.77
CA SER A 119 -9.35 -20.75 10.43
C SER A 119 -9.75 -19.55 9.57
N TYR A 120 -9.24 -18.40 9.98
CA TYR A 120 -9.34 -17.15 9.22
C TYR A 120 -8.17 -16.99 8.25
N ASP A 121 -7.15 -17.86 8.32
CA ASP A 121 -5.95 -17.81 7.48
C ASP A 121 -6.19 -18.57 6.17
N ILE A 122 -7.06 -18.00 5.35
CA ILE A 122 -7.25 -18.37 3.95
C ILE A 122 -6.62 -17.32 3.03
N ASP A 123 -6.31 -17.72 1.81
CA ASP A 123 -5.68 -16.88 0.80
C ASP A 123 -6.41 -15.52 0.64
N GLU A 124 -7.74 -15.53 0.54
CA GLU A 124 -8.51 -14.30 0.35
C GLU A 124 -8.46 -13.35 1.55
N ASN A 125 -8.44 -13.89 2.77
CA ASN A 125 -8.35 -13.09 3.99
C ASN A 125 -6.97 -12.48 4.15
N ILE A 126 -5.91 -13.18 3.74
CA ILE A 126 -4.54 -12.64 3.79
C ILE A 126 -4.40 -11.49 2.78
N VAL A 127 -4.98 -11.61 1.58
CA VAL A 127 -5.04 -10.52 0.59
C VAL A 127 -5.77 -9.31 1.16
N LEU A 128 -6.96 -9.53 1.74
CA LEU A 128 -7.72 -8.47 2.40
C LEU A 128 -6.90 -7.80 3.52
N LYS A 129 -6.31 -8.59 4.41
CA LYS A 129 -5.50 -8.09 5.53
C LYS A 129 -4.32 -7.26 5.03
N ARG A 130 -3.64 -7.68 3.95
CA ARG A 130 -2.54 -6.92 3.36
C ARG A 130 -3.00 -5.55 2.86
N LEU A 131 -4.09 -5.49 2.10
CA LEU A 131 -4.63 -4.22 1.61
C LEU A 131 -4.99 -3.30 2.79
N LEU A 132 -5.69 -3.84 3.79
CA LEU A 132 -6.06 -3.06 4.97
C LEU A 132 -4.84 -2.57 5.76
N SER A 133 -3.78 -3.36 5.84
CA SER A 133 -2.51 -2.93 6.44
C SER A 133 -1.88 -1.78 5.68
N ILE A 134 -1.90 -1.80 4.34
CA ILE A 134 -1.38 -0.70 3.51
C ILE A 134 -2.17 0.57 3.81
N ILE A 135 -3.50 0.52 3.67
CA ILE A 135 -4.38 1.67 3.93
C ILE A 135 -4.17 2.20 5.35
N TYR A 136 -4.14 1.33 6.35
CA TYR A 136 -3.95 1.71 7.75
C TYR A 136 -2.60 2.39 7.99
N THR A 137 -1.50 1.81 7.52
CA THR A 137 -0.16 2.39 7.71
C THR A 137 -0.03 3.72 6.99
N THR A 138 -0.53 3.83 5.75
CA THR A 138 -0.54 5.09 5.01
C THR A 138 -1.36 6.14 5.74
N LEU A 139 -2.52 5.79 6.30
CA LEU A 139 -3.34 6.70 7.12
C LEU A 139 -2.60 7.18 8.38
N GLU A 140 -1.89 6.30 9.10
CA GLU A 140 -1.08 6.69 10.26
C GLU A 140 0.02 7.68 9.86
N GLU A 141 0.72 7.40 8.76
CA GLU A 141 1.78 8.27 8.23
C GLU A 141 1.22 9.63 7.80
N CYS A 142 -0.02 9.64 7.30
CA CYS A 142 -0.70 10.82 6.79
C CYS A 142 -1.53 11.59 7.85
N GLU A 143 -1.73 11.04 9.05
CA GLU A 143 -2.71 11.53 10.05
C GLU A 143 -2.53 13.02 10.39
N THR A 144 -1.29 13.49 10.44
CA THR A 144 -1.01 14.91 10.74
C THR A 144 -1.55 15.85 9.65
N TYR A 145 -1.52 15.43 8.38
CA TYR A 145 -2.00 16.22 7.25
C TYR A 145 -3.51 16.17 7.11
N LEU A 146 -4.09 14.98 7.34
CA LEU A 146 -5.55 14.81 7.32
C LEU A 146 -6.24 15.66 8.38
N LYS A 147 -5.57 15.91 9.53
CA LYS A 147 -6.05 16.77 10.61
C LYS A 147 -5.83 18.27 10.38
N GLN A 148 -5.00 18.67 9.42
CA GLN A 148 -4.65 20.07 9.18
C GLN A 148 -5.61 20.82 8.25
N GLU A 149 -6.75 20.20 7.88
CA GLU A 149 -7.82 20.82 7.06
C GLU A 149 -7.29 21.44 5.73
N TYR A 150 -6.36 20.76 5.05
CA TYR A 150 -5.99 21.18 3.70
C TYR A 150 -7.13 20.93 2.72
N GLU A 151 -7.55 21.97 1.99
CA GLU A 151 -8.70 22.00 1.07
C GLU A 151 -8.80 20.77 0.14
N TRP A 152 -7.66 20.24 -0.33
CA TRP A 152 -7.57 19.09 -1.24
C TRP A 152 -7.86 17.72 -0.59
N VAL A 153 -7.55 17.55 0.71
CA VAL A 153 -7.98 16.36 1.48
C VAL A 153 -9.47 16.45 1.75
N THR A 154 -9.93 17.67 2.03
CA THR A 154 -11.29 17.95 2.41
C THR A 154 -12.20 17.48 1.27
N ASP A 155 -12.12 17.83 -0.01
CA ASP A 155 -13.20 17.44 -0.97
C ASP A 155 -13.49 15.92 -1.15
N ARG A 156 -12.49 15.04 -1.12
CA ARG A 156 -12.67 13.57 -1.27
C ARG A 156 -12.93 12.86 0.05
N TRP A 157 -12.25 13.35 1.09
CA TRP A 157 -12.33 12.82 2.43
C TRP A 157 -13.10 13.84 3.34
N GLN A 158 -14.13 14.56 2.85
CA GLN A 158 -14.69 15.75 3.54
C GLN A 158 -15.49 15.45 4.80
N GLU A 159 -15.98 14.21 4.92
CA GLU A 159 -16.61 13.69 6.14
C GLU A 159 -15.63 12.91 7.04
N ASN A 160 -14.31 12.90 6.76
CA ASN A 160 -13.47 11.73 7.04
C ASN A 160 -12.58 11.73 8.29
N LEU A 161 -12.65 12.71 9.19
CA LEU A 161 -12.17 12.37 10.53
C LEU A 161 -12.91 11.14 11.07
N GLU A 162 -14.17 10.95 10.67
CA GLU A 162 -14.94 9.73 10.96
C GLU A 162 -14.44 8.52 10.17
N LEU A 163 -14.08 8.63 8.88
CA LEU A 163 -13.63 7.49 8.08
C LEU A 163 -12.22 7.02 8.46
N VAL A 164 -11.31 7.95 8.75
CA VAL A 164 -9.96 7.65 9.26
C VAL A 164 -10.06 6.96 10.62
N GLU A 165 -10.85 7.51 11.54
CA GLU A 165 -11.06 6.90 12.86
C GLU A 165 -11.79 5.55 12.74
N GLN A 166 -12.75 5.43 11.82
CA GLN A 166 -13.42 4.17 11.52
C GLN A 166 -12.42 3.13 11.01
N MET A 167 -11.52 3.50 10.10
CA MET A 167 -10.48 2.58 9.61
C MET A 167 -9.52 2.16 10.72
N ARG A 168 -9.08 3.10 11.57
CA ARG A 168 -8.27 2.82 12.74
C ARG A 168 -8.99 1.84 13.67
N GLU A 169 -10.25 2.11 14.01
CA GLU A 169 -11.06 1.24 14.86
C GLU A 169 -11.26 -0.15 14.24
N LEU A 170 -11.58 -0.22 12.95
CA LEU A 170 -11.76 -1.49 12.25
C LEU A 170 -10.45 -2.30 12.25
N PHE A 171 -9.33 -1.69 11.92
CA PHE A 171 -8.07 -2.43 11.83
C PHE A 171 -7.56 -2.85 13.22
N GLU A 172 -7.63 -1.95 14.20
CA GLU A 172 -7.10 -2.17 15.55
C GLU A 172 -8.04 -2.94 16.47
N ARG A 173 -9.36 -2.96 16.25
CA ARG A 173 -10.33 -3.53 17.20
C ARG A 173 -11.24 -4.59 16.63
N ASN A 174 -11.40 -4.67 15.30
CA ASN A 174 -12.29 -5.67 14.72
C ASN A 174 -11.77 -7.10 14.97
N VAL A 175 -12.62 -7.91 15.62
CA VAL A 175 -12.29 -9.28 16.00
C VAL A 175 -11.96 -10.17 14.81
N HIS A 176 -12.59 -9.94 13.66
CA HIS A 176 -12.37 -10.73 12.45
C HIS A 176 -11.00 -10.42 11.84
N ILE A 177 -10.63 -9.15 11.77
CA ILE A 177 -9.32 -8.70 11.27
C ILE A 177 -8.17 -9.12 12.18
N LYS A 178 -8.39 -9.15 13.50
CA LYS A 178 -7.40 -9.65 14.47
C LYS A 178 -7.18 -11.16 14.42
N ARG A 179 -8.16 -11.91 13.90
CA ARG A 179 -8.06 -13.38 13.80
C ARG A 179 -7.33 -13.84 12.55
N ILE A 180 -7.22 -12.98 11.54
CA ILE A 180 -6.36 -13.22 10.37
C ILE A 180 -4.93 -12.93 10.82
N ARG A 181 -4.03 -13.87 10.62
CA ARG A 181 -2.60 -13.63 10.87
C ARG A 181 -2.07 -12.49 10.01
N ASP A 182 -0.99 -11.86 10.46
CA ASP A 182 -0.30 -10.89 9.63
C ASP A 182 0.35 -11.60 8.41
N PRO A 183 0.23 -11.03 7.20
CA PRO A 183 0.90 -11.57 6.02
C PRO A 183 2.42 -11.58 6.19
N GLU A 184 3.08 -12.62 5.72
CA GLU A 184 4.54 -12.65 5.63
C GLU A 184 5.03 -11.66 4.57
N THR A 185 6.32 -11.28 4.57
CA THR A 185 6.85 -10.25 3.66
C THR A 185 6.63 -10.57 2.18
N TYR A 186 6.74 -11.84 1.78
CA TYR A 186 6.49 -12.27 0.39
C TYR A 186 4.99 -12.48 0.08
N GLU A 187 4.12 -12.34 1.08
CA GLU A 187 2.69 -12.49 0.94
C GLU A 187 1.99 -11.13 0.78
N PRO A 188 0.87 -11.10 0.04
CA PRO A 188 0.24 -12.20 -0.66
C PRO A 188 0.96 -12.57 -1.96
N THR A 189 1.02 -13.88 -2.25
CA THR A 189 1.53 -14.40 -3.52
C THR A 189 0.53 -14.16 -4.65
N ASP A 190 0.97 -14.20 -5.91
CA ASP A 190 0.09 -14.05 -7.08
C ASP A 190 -1.06 -15.04 -7.09
N ARG A 191 -0.80 -16.29 -6.66
CA ARG A 191 -1.83 -17.32 -6.51
C ARG A 191 -2.91 -16.91 -5.51
N MET A 192 -2.53 -16.27 -4.40
CA MET A 192 -3.48 -15.82 -3.38
C MET A 192 -4.33 -14.66 -3.90
N ILE A 193 -3.71 -13.72 -4.61
CA ILE A 193 -4.39 -12.60 -5.27
C ILE A 193 -5.38 -13.13 -6.31
N GLN A 194 -4.97 -14.07 -7.16
CA GLN A 194 -5.86 -14.68 -8.15
C GLN A 194 -7.04 -15.40 -7.48
N THR A 195 -6.80 -16.07 -6.36
CA THR A 195 -7.86 -16.74 -5.57
C THR A 195 -8.86 -15.72 -5.03
N ALA A 196 -8.38 -14.58 -4.52
CA ALA A 196 -9.23 -13.48 -4.05
C ALA A 196 -10.03 -12.83 -5.19
N ALA A 197 -9.39 -12.59 -6.34
CA ALA A 197 -10.02 -12.02 -7.53
C ALA A 197 -11.15 -12.89 -8.10
N MET A 198 -11.05 -14.21 -7.96
CA MET A 198 -12.10 -15.17 -8.39
C MET A 198 -13.16 -15.43 -7.32
N SER A 199 -13.09 -14.77 -6.17
CA SER A 199 -14.01 -14.99 -5.05
C SER A 199 -15.43 -14.52 -5.39
N ARG A 200 -16.43 -15.26 -4.93
CA ARG A 200 -17.84 -14.85 -5.04
C ARG A 200 -18.21 -13.66 -4.15
N SER A 201 -17.36 -13.31 -3.20
CA SER A 201 -17.61 -12.20 -2.28
C SER A 201 -16.86 -10.96 -2.75
N ASP A 202 -17.59 -9.86 -2.84
CA ASP A 202 -17.17 -8.63 -3.51
C ASP A 202 -15.99 -7.98 -2.80
N VAL A 203 -15.97 -8.02 -1.45
CA VAL A 203 -14.86 -7.49 -0.64
C VAL A 203 -13.51 -8.11 -1.01
N TYR A 204 -13.48 -9.38 -1.42
CA TYR A 204 -12.22 -10.02 -1.82
C TYR A 204 -11.83 -9.71 -3.25
N ARG A 205 -12.81 -9.58 -4.16
CA ARG A 205 -12.52 -9.21 -5.54
C ARG A 205 -12.00 -7.78 -5.62
N GLU A 206 -12.66 -6.87 -4.92
CA GLU A 206 -12.24 -5.48 -4.80
C GLU A 206 -10.89 -5.37 -4.08
N ALA A 207 -10.68 -6.11 -2.98
CA ALA A 207 -9.40 -6.09 -2.30
C ALA A 207 -8.24 -6.59 -3.20
N ALA A 208 -8.50 -7.62 -4.02
CA ALA A 208 -7.52 -8.11 -4.98
C ALA A 208 -7.22 -7.08 -6.08
N SER A 209 -8.26 -6.43 -6.61
CA SER A 209 -8.12 -5.38 -7.64
C SER A 209 -7.31 -4.20 -7.12
N LEU A 210 -7.73 -3.62 -5.99
CA LEU A 210 -7.06 -2.47 -5.38
C LEU A 210 -5.60 -2.78 -5.03
N LEU A 211 -5.33 -3.98 -4.52
CA LEU A 211 -3.96 -4.39 -4.21
C LEU A 211 -3.10 -4.57 -5.47
N GLN A 212 -3.68 -5.03 -6.58
CA GLN A 212 -2.96 -5.13 -7.85
C GLN A 212 -2.66 -3.76 -8.43
N ASP A 213 -3.61 -2.83 -8.39
CA ASP A 213 -3.42 -1.47 -8.86
C ASP A 213 -2.33 -0.76 -8.05
N HIS A 214 -2.38 -0.90 -6.72
CA HIS A 214 -1.35 -0.40 -5.81
C HIS A 214 0.05 -0.92 -6.16
N ARG A 215 0.18 -2.24 -6.37
CA ARG A 215 1.47 -2.85 -6.75
C ARG A 215 1.99 -2.32 -8.07
N ARG A 216 1.13 -2.19 -9.08
CA ARG A 216 1.54 -1.65 -10.39
C ARG A 216 2.00 -0.20 -10.28
N ALA A 217 1.28 0.63 -9.54
CA ALA A 217 1.66 2.02 -9.32
C ALA A 217 3.01 2.12 -8.59
N ARG A 218 3.25 1.27 -7.58
CA ARG A 218 4.51 1.23 -6.83
C ARG A 218 5.68 0.61 -7.60
N GLU A 219 5.41 -0.29 -8.55
CA GLU A 219 6.39 -0.78 -9.52
C GLU A 219 6.68 0.25 -10.63
N SER A 220 6.22 1.49 -10.44
CA SER A 220 6.33 2.62 -11.36
C SER A 220 5.79 2.28 -12.75
N ASN A 221 4.72 1.51 -12.87
CA ASN A 221 4.10 1.27 -14.16
C ASN A 221 3.49 2.59 -14.68
N PRO A 222 3.90 3.08 -15.87
CA PRO A 222 3.51 4.41 -16.35
C PRO A 222 2.00 4.55 -16.57
N ASP A 223 1.35 3.51 -17.09
CA ASP A 223 -0.09 3.52 -17.29
C ASP A 223 -0.85 3.56 -15.95
N ALA A 224 -0.38 2.81 -14.95
CA ALA A 224 -0.97 2.80 -13.61
C ALA A 224 -0.75 4.12 -12.86
N LEU A 225 0.43 4.74 -13.02
CA LEU A 225 0.71 6.07 -12.46
C LEU A 225 -0.14 7.15 -13.13
N ARG A 226 -0.29 7.10 -14.46
CA ARG A 226 -1.19 8.00 -15.20
C ARG A 226 -2.62 7.89 -14.69
N GLU A 227 -3.17 6.68 -14.63
CA GLU A 227 -4.52 6.41 -14.11
C GLU A 227 -4.67 6.93 -12.67
N LEU A 228 -3.67 6.69 -11.82
CA LEU A 228 -3.66 7.15 -10.44
C LEU A 228 -3.69 8.68 -10.32
N LEU A 229 -2.85 9.38 -11.08
CA LEU A 229 -2.77 10.84 -11.07
C LEU A 229 -4.02 11.48 -11.70
N GLU A 230 -4.54 10.89 -12.79
CA GLU A 230 -5.79 11.33 -13.41
C GLU A 230 -6.97 11.34 -12.44
N GLU A 231 -7.11 10.26 -11.64
CA GLU A 231 -8.21 10.11 -10.67
C GLU A 231 -8.08 11.02 -9.45
N THR A 232 -6.86 11.45 -9.11
CA THR A 232 -6.58 12.11 -7.82
C THR A 232 -6.31 13.60 -7.94
N LEU A 233 -5.75 14.09 -9.06
CA LEU A 233 -5.41 15.51 -9.28
C LEU A 233 -6.55 16.33 -9.90
N ILE A 234 -7.81 16.04 -9.56
CA ILE A 234 -9.00 16.50 -10.32
C ILE A 234 -9.34 17.99 -10.08
N THR A 235 -8.59 18.73 -9.25
CA THR A 235 -8.92 20.12 -8.94
C THR A 235 -8.12 21.14 -9.77
N PRO A 236 -8.67 22.34 -10.05
CA PRO A 236 -7.98 23.37 -10.86
C PRO A 236 -6.63 23.80 -10.29
N ASP A 237 -6.46 23.75 -8.96
CA ASP A 237 -5.19 24.10 -8.31
C ASP A 237 -4.10 23.04 -8.60
N ASP A 238 -4.48 21.82 -8.98
CA ASP A 238 -3.55 20.76 -9.39
C ASP A 238 -2.97 20.97 -10.81
N GLU A 239 -3.63 21.76 -11.67
CA GLU A 239 -3.14 22.03 -13.03
C GLU A 239 -1.85 22.87 -13.03
N GLU A 240 -1.72 23.81 -12.10
CA GLU A 240 -0.48 24.60 -11.93
C GLU A 240 0.67 23.71 -11.47
N THR A 241 0.43 22.81 -10.50
CA THR A 241 1.42 21.85 -10.02
C THR A 241 1.86 20.85 -11.09
N LEU A 242 0.92 20.33 -11.88
CA LEU A 242 1.22 19.46 -13.03
C LEU A 242 2.06 20.19 -14.08
N PHE A 243 1.76 21.46 -14.33
CA PHE A 243 2.54 22.27 -15.25
C PHE A 243 3.96 22.53 -14.72
N GLU A 244 4.13 22.79 -13.42
CA GLU A 244 5.45 22.95 -12.80
C GLU A 244 6.31 21.68 -12.93
N LEU A 245 5.73 20.51 -12.69
CA LEU A 245 6.40 19.21 -12.88
C LEU A 245 6.80 18.98 -14.33
N TYR A 246 5.88 19.24 -15.25
CA TYR A 246 6.14 19.13 -16.67
C TYR A 246 7.32 20.03 -17.10
N VAL A 247 7.30 21.31 -16.68
CA VAL A 247 8.37 22.26 -17.00
C VAL A 247 9.70 21.81 -16.40
N LEU A 248 9.69 21.31 -15.16
CA LEU A 248 10.89 20.77 -14.51
C LEU A 248 11.50 19.64 -15.33
N PHE A 249 10.71 18.63 -15.72
CA PHE A 249 11.20 17.50 -16.51
C PHE A 249 11.74 17.94 -17.87
N GLN A 250 11.05 18.83 -18.56
CA GLN A 250 11.50 19.41 -19.83
C GLN A 250 12.83 20.18 -19.70
N TYR A 251 13.06 20.85 -18.57
CA TYR A 251 14.34 21.51 -18.29
C TYR A 251 15.47 20.49 -18.09
N VAL A 252 15.21 19.39 -17.39
CA VAL A 252 16.21 18.33 -17.19
C VAL A 252 16.55 17.68 -18.54
N GLU A 253 15.55 17.31 -19.32
CA GLU A 253 15.71 16.73 -20.67
C GLU A 253 16.53 17.65 -21.58
N SER A 254 16.17 18.94 -21.64
CA SER A 254 16.87 19.94 -22.45
C SER A 254 18.34 20.10 -22.05
N ILE A 255 18.67 19.97 -20.77
CA ILE A 255 20.03 20.08 -20.27
C ILE A 255 20.84 18.83 -20.62
N GLU A 256 20.24 17.65 -20.56
CA GLU A 256 20.87 16.38 -20.94
C GLU A 256 21.14 16.31 -22.45
N GLU A 257 20.17 16.72 -23.28
CA GLU A 257 20.33 16.80 -24.73
C GLU A 257 21.46 17.75 -25.15
N TYR A 258 21.61 18.88 -24.45
CA TYR A 258 22.65 19.87 -24.74
C TYR A 258 24.06 19.40 -24.34
N GLN A 259 24.20 18.38 -23.48
CA GLN A 259 25.46 17.99 -22.84
C GLN A 259 25.94 16.57 -23.16
N GLN A 260 25.68 16.03 -24.36
CA GLN A 260 26.11 14.69 -24.87
C GLN A 260 27.63 14.33 -24.80
N SER A 261 28.45 15.00 -23.99
CA SER A 261 29.82 14.60 -23.66
C SER A 261 30.09 14.66 -22.15
N GLU A 262 30.06 13.49 -21.52
CA GLU A 262 30.73 13.12 -20.26
C GLU A 262 30.30 13.81 -18.94
N THR A 263 29.01 13.84 -18.59
CA THR A 263 28.63 14.05 -17.18
C THR A 263 27.35 13.31 -16.81
N SER A 264 27.38 12.53 -15.72
CA SER A 264 26.17 11.95 -15.13
C SER A 264 25.53 12.96 -14.18
N VAL A 265 24.24 13.26 -14.36
CA VAL A 265 23.45 13.94 -13.33
C VAL A 265 23.42 13.01 -12.10
N LYS A 266 23.77 13.53 -10.92
CA LYS A 266 23.69 12.79 -9.66
C LYS A 266 22.97 13.62 -8.62
N THR A 267 22.11 12.94 -7.88
CA THR A 267 21.39 13.46 -6.72
C THR A 267 22.38 13.93 -5.64
N ILE A 268 22.10 15.08 -5.01
CA ILE A 268 22.82 15.53 -3.81
C ILE A 268 22.00 15.16 -2.59
N GLU A 269 22.57 14.39 -1.67
CA GLU A 269 22.02 14.29 -0.33
C GLU A 269 22.43 15.50 0.53
N SER A 270 21.41 16.07 1.18
CA SER A 270 21.43 16.89 2.40
C SER A 270 21.81 18.39 2.31
N GLY A 271 20.81 19.23 2.59
CA GLY A 271 20.98 20.51 3.30
C GLY A 271 20.99 21.80 2.47
N LYS A 272 20.71 21.75 1.16
CA LYS A 272 20.57 22.96 0.32
C LYS A 272 19.44 22.79 -0.70
N GLN A 273 18.80 23.91 -1.07
CA GLN A 273 17.83 24.05 -2.17
C GLN A 273 18.48 23.80 -3.54
N GLU A 274 19.00 22.60 -3.77
CA GLU A 274 19.70 22.23 -5.00
C GLU A 274 19.13 20.89 -5.46
N VAL A 275 18.43 20.90 -6.59
CA VAL A 275 17.56 19.77 -7.02
C VAL A 275 18.30 18.74 -7.87
N ALA A 276 19.42 19.16 -8.46
CA ALA A 276 20.41 18.34 -9.16
C ALA A 276 21.76 19.08 -9.17
N ARG A 277 22.89 18.35 -9.22
CA ARG A 277 24.23 18.94 -9.44
C ARG A 277 24.97 18.24 -10.56
N ILE A 278 25.45 19.08 -11.48
CA ILE A 278 26.25 18.68 -12.64
C ILE A 278 27.72 18.96 -12.30
N LYS A 279 28.59 17.96 -12.43
CA LYS A 279 30.04 18.08 -12.27
C LYS A 279 30.73 17.88 -13.61
N SER A 280 31.15 18.96 -14.25
CA SER A 280 32.10 18.91 -15.37
C SER A 280 33.53 19.16 -14.83
N GLU A 281 34.57 18.68 -15.51
CA GLU A 281 35.97 18.83 -15.07
C GLU A 281 36.41 20.30 -14.86
N ASP A 282 35.64 21.28 -15.36
CA ASP A 282 35.99 22.71 -15.27
C ASP A 282 34.90 23.66 -14.76
N GLN A 283 33.70 23.21 -14.35
CA GLN A 283 32.67 24.09 -13.78
C GLN A 283 31.54 23.35 -13.02
N SER A 284 31.02 23.98 -11.96
CA SER A 284 29.83 23.54 -11.22
C SER A 284 28.68 24.53 -11.41
N ILE A 285 27.57 24.05 -11.96
CA ILE A 285 26.32 24.81 -12.09
C ILE A 285 25.28 24.18 -11.16
N THR A 286 24.51 25.04 -10.51
CA THR A 286 23.54 24.66 -9.49
C THR A 286 22.19 25.23 -9.90
N SER A 287 21.15 24.41 -9.98
CA SER A 287 19.77 24.86 -10.15
C SER A 287 19.03 24.65 -8.83
N GLY A 288 18.30 25.68 -8.41
CA GLY A 288 17.45 25.66 -7.21
C GLY A 288 15.98 25.61 -7.57
#